data_AF-A0A7S1L704-F1
#
_entry.id   AF-A0A7S1L704-F1
#
_cell.length_a   1.000
_cell.length_b   1.000
_cell.length_c   1.000
_cell.angle_alpha   90.00
_cell.angle_beta   90.00
_cell.angle_gamma   90.00
#
_symmetry.space_group_name_H-M   'P 1'
#
loop_
_entity.id
_entity.type
_entity.pdbx_description
1 polymer ?
#
loop_
_entity_poly.entity_id
_entity_poly.type
_entity_poly.pdbx_seq_one_letter_code
_entity_poly.pdbx_strand_id
1 'polypeptide(L)'
;LPCPVVCKLQVGSVRMGGPEARHRWRFLSRFAYAAGTGRYEIRLRSRDPAAQGSSIHLDLDVLPDEEMSRVGSLPPCQHGGDGASRTTHKLLKVGESGEWGPWQGSSVSQSREPHGVFFALSSCSYLTPEYDVDYELRARQSDDSELTAELSAELHHAPTTSVLALLCLTTAFARFVARCRRLRQNPGAVHSMASVQAVAMALQWIAQVLQTLHVWVHLVGGLGAGNAGNVAEVFSMMGQALNSTLLIAVAQGSSLRTKADEVDLVRPIF
;
A
#
# COMPACT_ATOMS: atom_id res chain seq x y z
N LEU A 1 0.36 -10.72 -19.43
CA LEU A 1 0.01 -9.37 -19.89
C LEU A 1 0.44 -8.39 -18.79
N PRO A 2 1.36 -7.45 -19.06
CA PRO A 2 1.74 -6.47 -18.04
C PRO A 2 0.63 -5.42 -17.95
N CYS A 3 -0.10 -5.38 -16.84
CA CYS A 3 -1.06 -4.32 -16.54
C CYS A 3 -0.30 -3.03 -16.21
N PRO A 4 -0.48 -1.92 -16.96
CA PRO A 4 0.16 -0.66 -16.65
C PRO A 4 -0.82 0.33 -16.00
N VAL A 5 -0.22 1.25 -15.24
CA VAL A 5 -0.76 2.49 -14.65
C VAL A 5 -1.62 2.30 -13.40
N VAL A 6 -1.01 2.57 -12.23
CA VAL A 6 -1.72 2.87 -10.98
C VAL A 6 -2.10 4.36 -11.04
N CYS A 7 -3.07 4.78 -11.84
CA CYS A 7 -4.49 4.83 -11.50
C CYS A 7 -4.88 3.86 -10.39
N LYS A 8 -5.59 4.29 -9.35
CA LYS A 8 -6.37 3.32 -8.56
C LYS A 8 -7.58 2.82 -9.39
N LEU A 9 -7.29 2.38 -10.62
CA LEU A 9 -8.04 1.38 -11.35
C LEU A 9 -7.90 0.10 -10.54
N GLN A 10 -8.89 -0.13 -9.69
CA GLN A 10 -8.97 -1.39 -9.00
C GLN A 10 -9.64 -2.40 -9.92
N VAL A 11 -8.89 -3.44 -10.27
CA VAL A 11 -9.38 -4.57 -11.05
C VAL A 11 -9.47 -5.78 -10.14
N GLY A 12 -10.53 -6.56 -10.29
CA GLY A 12 -10.65 -7.81 -9.57
C GLY A 12 -11.80 -8.64 -10.08
N SER A 13 -12.04 -9.74 -9.37
CA SER A 13 -13.12 -10.66 -9.67
C SER A 13 -13.85 -11.01 -8.40
N VAL A 14 -15.17 -11.03 -8.45
CA VAL A 14 -16.02 -11.43 -7.34
C VAL A 14 -17.09 -12.37 -7.81
N ARG A 15 -17.45 -13.30 -6.93
CA ARG A 15 -18.54 -14.23 -7.13
C ARG A 15 -19.81 -13.68 -6.53
N MET A 16 -20.85 -13.59 -7.36
CA MET A 16 -22.15 -12.98 -7.04
C MET A 16 -23.29 -13.99 -7.22
N GLY A 17 -24.39 -13.79 -6.49
CA GLY A 17 -25.64 -14.58 -6.64
C GLY A 17 -25.66 -15.92 -5.89
N GLY A 18 -26.63 -16.78 -6.20
CA GLY A 18 -26.77 -18.09 -5.55
C GLY A 18 -27.40 -18.07 -4.13
N PRO A 19 -27.50 -19.25 -3.47
CA PRO A 19 -28.24 -19.39 -2.22
C PRO A 19 -27.52 -18.77 -1.02
N GLU A 20 -26.19 -18.68 -1.06
CA GLU A 20 -25.38 -18.23 0.07
C GLU A 20 -25.42 -16.70 0.26
N ALA A 21 -25.72 -16.25 1.47
CA ALA A 21 -25.81 -14.82 1.78
C ALA A 21 -24.53 -14.03 1.47
N ARG A 22 -23.34 -14.65 1.65
CA ARG A 22 -22.04 -14.03 1.38
C ARG A 22 -21.79 -13.70 -0.11
N HIS A 23 -22.57 -14.28 -1.03
CA HIS A 23 -22.47 -14.00 -2.46
C HIS A 23 -23.46 -12.90 -2.91
N ARG A 24 -24.34 -12.45 -2.01
CA ARG A 24 -25.30 -11.39 -2.30
C ARG A 24 -24.74 -9.99 -2.08
N TRP A 25 -23.62 -9.88 -1.35
CA TRP A 25 -22.93 -8.62 -1.10
C TRP A 25 -21.42 -8.87 -1.05
N ARG A 26 -20.66 -8.15 -1.86
CA ARG A 26 -19.21 -8.30 -1.96
C ARG A 26 -18.54 -6.94 -1.92
N PHE A 27 -17.66 -6.77 -0.93
CA PHE A 27 -16.73 -5.64 -0.91
C PHE A 27 -15.81 -5.70 -2.13
N LEU A 28 -15.70 -4.56 -2.82
CA LEU A 28 -14.75 -4.36 -3.92
C LEU A 28 -13.53 -3.61 -3.39
N SER A 29 -13.71 -2.34 -3.04
CA SER A 29 -12.63 -1.38 -2.84
C SER A 29 -12.96 -0.37 -1.75
N ARG A 30 -11.93 0.27 -1.20
CA ARG A 30 -12.03 1.49 -0.39
C ARG A 30 -11.22 2.61 -1.03
N PHE A 31 -11.78 3.81 -1.13
CA PHE A 31 -11.09 5.01 -1.58
C PHE A 31 -11.35 6.16 -0.60
N ALA A 32 -10.29 6.83 -0.13
CA ALA A 32 -10.43 8.03 0.70
C ALA A 32 -10.46 9.27 -0.19
N TYR A 33 -11.58 9.98 -0.20
CA TYR A 33 -11.71 11.27 -0.89
C TYR A 33 -11.24 12.39 0.03
N ALA A 34 -10.66 13.45 -0.55
CA ALA A 34 -10.39 14.69 0.18
C ALA A 34 -11.67 15.54 0.21
N ALA A 35 -11.65 16.62 1.00
CA ALA A 35 -12.71 17.63 0.95
C ALA A 35 -12.85 18.17 -0.49
N GLY A 36 -14.09 18.19 -0.99
CA GLY A 36 -14.40 18.50 -2.38
C GLY A 36 -15.36 17.50 -3.01
N THR A 37 -15.42 17.50 -4.34
CA THR A 37 -16.27 16.57 -5.11
C THR A 37 -15.38 15.67 -5.95
N GLY A 38 -15.17 14.45 -5.49
CA GLY A 38 -14.52 13.40 -6.26
C GLY A 38 -15.50 12.67 -7.18
N ARG A 39 -14.96 11.82 -8.05
CA ARG A 39 -15.73 10.99 -8.98
C ARG A 39 -15.32 9.54 -8.86
N TYR A 40 -16.20 8.63 -9.26
CA TYR A 40 -15.85 7.25 -9.51
C TYR A 40 -16.61 6.72 -10.72
N GLU A 41 -16.05 5.71 -11.35
CA GLU A 41 -16.62 5.00 -12.48
C GLU A 41 -16.34 3.50 -12.31
N ILE A 42 -17.32 2.67 -12.59
CA ILE A 42 -17.20 1.21 -12.58
C ILE A 42 -17.67 0.64 -13.92
N ARG A 43 -17.05 -0.45 -14.36
CA ARG A 43 -17.59 -1.32 -15.39
C ARG A 43 -17.44 -2.78 -14.98
N LEU A 44 -18.37 -3.61 -15.44
CA LEU A 44 -18.48 -5.01 -15.05
C LEU A 44 -18.47 -5.90 -16.29
N ARG A 45 -17.87 -7.08 -16.17
CA ARG A 45 -17.85 -8.13 -17.20
C ARG A 45 -18.21 -9.47 -16.57
N SER A 46 -19.15 -10.18 -17.16
CA SER A 46 -19.42 -11.58 -16.79
C SER A 46 -18.35 -12.48 -17.39
N ARG A 47 -17.75 -13.37 -16.60
CA ARG A 47 -16.88 -14.44 -17.12
C ARG A 47 -17.67 -15.58 -17.71
N ASP A 48 -18.81 -15.88 -17.08
CA ASP A 48 -19.67 -16.96 -17.52
C ASP A 48 -20.49 -16.51 -18.73
N PRO A 49 -20.63 -17.37 -19.75
CA PRO A 49 -21.57 -17.10 -20.83
C PRO A 49 -22.96 -17.07 -20.24
N ALA A 50 -23.53 -15.87 -20.12
CA ALA A 50 -24.89 -15.69 -19.64
C ALA A 50 -25.80 -16.64 -20.43
N ALA A 51 -26.58 -17.45 -19.71
CA ALA A 51 -27.64 -18.23 -20.34
C ALA A 51 -28.46 -17.25 -21.19
N GLN A 52 -28.48 -17.47 -22.50
CA GLN A 52 -28.95 -16.51 -23.50
C GLN A 52 -30.27 -15.87 -23.05
N GLY A 53 -30.25 -14.57 -22.74
CA GLY A 53 -31.44 -13.78 -22.41
C GLY A 53 -31.63 -13.36 -20.95
N SER A 54 -30.82 -13.82 -19.99
CA SER A 54 -30.91 -13.29 -18.61
C SER A 54 -30.05 -12.04 -18.43
N SER A 55 -30.68 -10.87 -18.27
CA SER A 55 -29.97 -9.65 -17.86
C SER A 55 -29.54 -9.76 -16.40
N ILE A 56 -28.22 -9.75 -16.16
CA ILE A 56 -27.67 -9.72 -14.81
C ILE A 56 -27.83 -8.31 -14.25
N HIS A 57 -28.56 -8.19 -13.15
CA HIS A 57 -28.74 -6.94 -12.43
C HIS A 57 -27.91 -6.96 -11.15
N LEU A 58 -26.97 -6.02 -11.08
CA LEU A 58 -26.15 -5.75 -9.92
C LEU A 58 -26.34 -4.30 -9.51
N ASP A 59 -26.35 -4.07 -8.20
CA ASP A 59 -26.35 -2.74 -7.64
C ASP A 59 -24.96 -2.45 -7.08
N LEU A 60 -24.47 -1.22 -7.26
CA LEU A 60 -23.26 -0.73 -6.59
C LEU A 60 -23.66 0.12 -5.40
N ASP A 61 -23.28 -0.37 -4.23
CA ASP A 61 -23.42 0.33 -2.97
C ASP A 61 -22.15 1.17 -2.72
N VAL A 62 -22.35 2.47 -2.49
CA VAL A 62 -21.29 3.41 -2.17
C VAL A 62 -21.53 3.94 -0.76
N LEU A 63 -20.72 3.41 0.15
CA LEU A 63 -20.94 3.51 1.58
C LEU A 63 -19.82 4.36 2.20
N PRO A 64 -20.13 5.43 2.95
CA PRO A 64 -19.13 6.15 3.69
C PRO A 64 -18.66 5.29 4.89
N ASP A 65 -17.43 5.51 5.36
CA ASP A 65 -16.79 4.69 6.38
C ASP A 65 -17.51 4.66 7.73
N GLU A 66 -18.21 5.74 8.08
CA GLU A 66 -18.98 5.84 9.33
C GLU A 66 -20.19 4.91 9.34
N GLU A 67 -20.74 4.60 8.16
CA GLU A 67 -21.88 3.71 8.00
C GLU A 67 -21.47 2.23 8.00
N MET A 68 -20.18 1.92 7.84
CA MET A 68 -19.67 0.55 7.68
C MET A 68 -19.98 -0.35 8.89
N SER A 69 -19.94 0.19 10.11
CA SER A 69 -20.28 -0.56 11.33
C SER A 69 -21.76 -0.97 11.35
N ARG A 70 -22.65 -0.09 10.88
CA ARG A 70 -24.09 -0.37 10.76
C ARG A 70 -24.34 -1.39 9.65
N VAL A 71 -23.72 -1.20 8.49
CA VAL A 71 -23.83 -2.14 7.35
C VAL A 71 -23.38 -3.54 7.73
N GLY A 72 -22.27 -3.67 8.48
CA GLY A 72 -21.78 -4.97 8.94
C GLY A 72 -22.73 -5.72 9.89
N SER A 73 -23.71 -5.02 10.49
CA SER A 73 -24.73 -5.64 11.35
C SER A 73 -26.01 -6.04 10.62
N LEU A 74 -26.20 -5.55 9.39
CA LEU A 74 -27.41 -5.80 8.60
C LEU A 74 -27.24 -7.03 7.69
N PRO A 75 -28.35 -7.72 7.36
CA PRO A 75 -28.34 -8.70 6.28
C PRO A 75 -27.96 -8.06 4.93
N PRO A 76 -27.25 -8.77 4.03
CA PRO A 76 -26.73 -8.27 2.74
C PRO A 76 -27.71 -7.46 1.88
N CYS A 77 -28.99 -7.80 1.94
CA CYS A 77 -30.03 -7.19 1.11
C CYS A 77 -30.85 -6.10 1.79
N GLN A 78 -30.49 -5.73 3.02
CA GLN A 78 -31.10 -4.61 3.74
C GLN A 78 -30.24 -3.34 3.67
N HIS A 79 -29.04 -3.41 3.06
CA HIS A 79 -28.09 -2.29 3.01
C HIS A 79 -28.64 -1.07 2.24
N GLY A 80 -29.36 -1.28 1.14
CA GLY A 80 -29.86 -0.19 0.28
C GLY A 80 -31.22 0.41 0.69
N GLY A 81 -31.97 -0.22 1.60
CA GLY A 81 -33.35 0.18 1.94
C GLY A 81 -33.45 1.17 3.10
N ASP A 82 -32.60 1.02 4.12
CA ASP A 82 -32.76 1.72 5.41
C ASP A 82 -31.95 3.03 5.51
N GLY A 83 -31.60 3.62 4.36
CA GLY A 83 -30.85 4.87 4.28
C GLY A 83 -29.39 4.78 4.75
N ALA A 84 -28.83 3.58 4.82
CA ALA A 84 -27.42 3.34 5.18
C ALA A 84 -26.48 3.35 3.95
N SER A 85 -26.97 3.81 2.80
CA SER A 85 -26.17 4.02 1.59
C SER A 85 -26.49 5.40 1.05
N ARG A 86 -25.47 6.27 0.96
CA ARG A 86 -25.62 7.61 0.38
C ARG A 86 -26.06 7.55 -1.08
N THR A 87 -25.59 6.54 -1.80
CA THR A 87 -25.91 6.34 -3.21
C THR A 87 -25.86 4.86 -3.56
N THR A 88 -27.00 4.29 -3.94
CA THR A 88 -27.05 2.98 -4.60
C THR A 88 -27.27 3.21 -6.09
N HIS A 89 -26.28 2.85 -6.90
CA HIS A 89 -26.43 2.83 -8.35
C HIS A 89 -27.16 1.56 -8.74
N LYS A 90 -28.46 1.72 -9.00
CA LYS A 90 -29.32 0.61 -9.40
C LYS A 90 -29.00 0.17 -10.82
N LEU A 91 -29.03 -1.15 -11.04
CA LEU A 91 -29.04 -1.77 -12.37
C LEU A 91 -27.78 -1.52 -13.20
N LEU A 92 -26.60 -1.80 -12.63
CA LEU A 92 -25.38 -1.85 -13.42
C LEU A 92 -25.51 -2.86 -14.54
N LYS A 93 -25.42 -2.37 -15.79
CA LYS A 93 -25.36 -3.23 -16.98
C LYS A 93 -24.03 -3.99 -17.00
N VAL A 94 -24.09 -5.28 -16.71
CA VAL A 94 -22.99 -6.21 -16.99
C VAL A 94 -22.90 -6.39 -18.50
N GLY A 95 -21.70 -6.36 -19.07
CA GLY A 95 -21.49 -6.61 -20.49
C GLY A 95 -21.97 -7.99 -20.92
N GLU A 96 -22.26 -8.15 -22.20
CA GLU A 96 -22.61 -9.45 -22.78
C GLU A 96 -21.43 -10.42 -22.62
N SER A 97 -21.71 -11.72 -22.48
CA SER A 97 -20.75 -12.82 -22.25
C SER A 97 -19.28 -12.53 -22.64
N GLY A 98 -18.43 -12.19 -21.67
CA GLY A 98 -16.99 -11.98 -21.88
C GLY A 98 -16.60 -10.56 -22.33
N GLU A 99 -17.55 -9.67 -22.57
CA GLU A 99 -17.32 -8.27 -22.90
C GLU A 99 -17.49 -7.35 -21.68
N TRP A 100 -16.75 -6.25 -21.67
CA TRP A 100 -16.92 -5.22 -20.66
C TRP A 100 -18.18 -4.41 -20.90
N GLY A 101 -18.99 -4.24 -19.86
CA GLY A 101 -20.07 -3.28 -19.86
C GLY A 101 -19.59 -1.82 -19.99
N PRO A 102 -20.50 -0.87 -20.21
CA PRO A 102 -20.17 0.54 -20.25
C PRO A 102 -19.71 1.04 -18.87
N TRP A 103 -18.84 2.06 -18.87
CA TRP A 103 -18.51 2.80 -17.65
C TRP A 103 -19.76 3.47 -17.08
N GLN A 104 -20.00 3.26 -15.79
CA GLN A 104 -21.10 3.85 -15.04
C GLN A 104 -20.51 4.47 -13.78
N GLY A 105 -20.83 5.73 -13.51
CA GLY A 105 -20.15 6.47 -12.46
C GLY A 105 -20.98 7.61 -11.91
N SER A 106 -20.52 8.15 -10.80
CA SER A 106 -21.13 9.29 -10.12
C SER A 106 -20.07 10.10 -9.39
N SER A 107 -20.53 11.18 -8.76
CA SER A 107 -19.69 12.02 -7.91
C SER A 107 -19.94 11.71 -6.45
N VAL A 108 -18.90 11.83 -5.63
CA VAL A 108 -18.97 11.81 -4.17
C VAL A 108 -18.56 13.19 -3.67
N SER A 109 -19.44 13.87 -2.95
CA SER A 109 -19.14 15.16 -2.35
C SER A 109 -18.87 15.01 -0.85
N GLN A 110 -17.75 15.57 -0.38
CA GLN A 110 -17.35 15.61 1.01
C GLN A 110 -17.09 17.06 1.43
N SER A 111 -17.73 17.51 2.50
CA SER A 111 -17.80 18.94 2.84
C SER A 111 -16.79 19.40 3.90
N ARG A 112 -16.26 18.52 4.75
CA ARG A 112 -15.47 18.95 5.91
C ARG A 112 -14.21 18.14 6.19
N GLU A 113 -14.26 16.81 6.13
CA GLU A 113 -13.10 15.97 6.42
C GLU A 113 -12.91 14.91 5.34
N PRO A 114 -11.67 14.43 5.09
CA PRO A 114 -11.44 13.29 4.25
C PRO A 114 -12.06 12.04 4.85
N HIS A 115 -13.01 11.42 4.15
CA HIS A 115 -13.66 10.18 4.58
C HIS A 115 -13.37 9.03 3.63
N GLY A 116 -13.20 7.84 4.20
CA GLY A 116 -13.15 6.61 3.44
C GLY A 116 -14.51 6.31 2.82
N VAL A 117 -14.51 5.88 1.57
CA VAL A 117 -15.70 5.39 0.88
C VAL A 117 -15.46 3.96 0.44
N PHE A 118 -16.37 3.08 0.82
CA PHE A 118 -16.40 1.66 0.49
C PHE A 118 -17.31 1.45 -0.72
N PHE A 119 -16.81 0.66 -1.67
CA PHE A 119 -17.54 0.24 -2.86
C PHE A 119 -17.84 -1.24 -2.72
N ALA A 120 -19.11 -1.62 -2.86
CA ALA A 120 -19.54 -3.00 -2.79
C ALA A 120 -20.59 -3.31 -3.85
N LEU A 121 -20.56 -4.53 -4.40
CA LEU A 121 -21.64 -5.00 -5.27
C LEU A 121 -22.66 -5.78 -4.47
N SER A 122 -23.93 -5.60 -4.80
CA SER A 122 -25.02 -6.38 -4.25
C SER A 122 -25.91 -6.99 -5.34
N SER A 123 -26.44 -8.17 -5.05
CA SER A 123 -27.44 -8.88 -5.86
C SER A 123 -28.48 -9.47 -4.92
N CYS A 124 -29.67 -8.87 -4.91
CA CYS A 124 -30.72 -9.21 -3.95
C CYS A 124 -31.94 -9.89 -4.55
N SER A 125 -31.88 -10.24 -5.82
CA SER A 125 -32.85 -11.17 -6.41
C SER A 125 -32.53 -12.59 -5.95
N TYR A 126 -33.51 -13.25 -5.33
CA TYR A 126 -33.40 -14.64 -4.87
C TYR A 126 -33.31 -15.64 -6.02
N LEU A 127 -33.56 -15.21 -7.26
CA LEU A 127 -33.50 -16.03 -8.46
C LEU A 127 -32.18 -15.89 -9.23
N THR A 128 -31.25 -15.04 -8.77
CA THR A 128 -30.00 -14.85 -9.53
C THR A 128 -29.12 -16.10 -9.38
N PRO A 129 -28.73 -16.76 -10.49
CA PRO A 129 -27.75 -17.84 -10.43
C PRO A 129 -26.42 -17.34 -9.85
N GLU A 130 -25.52 -18.26 -9.53
CA GLU A 130 -24.14 -17.91 -9.17
C GLU A 130 -23.34 -17.60 -10.45
N TYR A 131 -22.56 -16.51 -10.45
CA TYR A 131 -21.71 -16.12 -11.57
C TYR A 131 -20.47 -15.36 -11.09
N ASP A 132 -19.38 -15.50 -11.84
CA ASP A 132 -18.13 -14.78 -11.60
C ASP A 132 -18.10 -13.47 -12.42
N VAL A 133 -17.96 -12.34 -11.72
CA VAL A 133 -17.95 -10.98 -12.27
C VAL A 133 -16.57 -10.39 -12.15
N ASP A 134 -15.98 -10.01 -13.28
CA ASP A 134 -14.83 -9.10 -13.28
C ASP A 134 -15.32 -7.66 -13.15
N TYR A 135 -14.59 -6.87 -12.37
CA TYR A 135 -14.87 -5.45 -12.20
C TYR A 135 -13.62 -4.62 -12.48
N GLU A 136 -13.86 -3.42 -12.97
CA GLU A 136 -12.88 -2.34 -13.03
C GLU A 136 -13.51 -1.11 -12.38
N LEU A 137 -12.88 -0.58 -11.34
CA LEU A 137 -13.32 0.60 -10.61
C LEU A 137 -12.24 1.68 -10.69
N ARG A 138 -12.63 2.89 -11.09
CA ARG A 138 -11.79 4.10 -11.08
C ARG A 138 -12.36 5.06 -10.07
N ALA A 139 -11.51 5.67 -9.25
CA ALA A 139 -11.88 6.74 -8.34
C ALA A 139 -10.88 7.89 -8.47
N ARG A 140 -11.40 9.12 -8.46
CA ARG A 140 -10.65 10.36 -8.67
C ARG A 140 -11.05 11.42 -7.67
N GLN A 141 -10.08 12.15 -7.16
CA GLN A 141 -10.25 13.35 -6.34
C GLN A 141 -10.86 14.50 -7.16
N SER A 142 -11.13 15.63 -6.51
CA SER A 142 -11.67 16.83 -7.16
C SER A 142 -10.70 17.50 -8.15
N ASP A 143 -9.40 17.22 -8.03
CA ASP A 143 -8.33 17.66 -8.94
C ASP A 143 -8.00 16.58 -10.01
N ASP A 144 -8.90 15.62 -10.20
CA ASP A 144 -8.72 14.43 -11.05
C ASP A 144 -7.57 13.49 -10.64
N SER A 145 -6.93 13.72 -9.49
CA SER A 145 -5.91 12.82 -8.95
C SER A 145 -6.50 11.45 -8.58
N GLU A 146 -5.80 10.38 -8.89
CA GLU A 146 -6.21 9.00 -8.56
C GLU A 146 -5.60 8.51 -7.23
N LEU A 147 -4.87 9.39 -6.54
CA LEU A 147 -4.33 9.13 -5.21
C LEU A 147 -5.43 9.31 -4.16
N THR A 148 -5.52 8.39 -3.21
CA THR A 148 -6.36 8.58 -2.03
C THR A 148 -5.85 9.75 -1.19
N ALA A 149 -6.73 10.48 -0.50
CA ALA A 149 -6.36 11.65 0.29
C ALA A 149 -5.32 11.34 1.37
N GLU A 150 -5.46 10.19 2.06
CA GLU A 150 -4.51 9.67 3.04
C GLU A 150 -3.10 9.53 2.42
N LEU A 151 -3.02 8.81 1.30
CA LEU A 151 -1.77 8.58 0.58
C LEU A 151 -1.19 9.87 -0.04
N SER A 152 -2.04 10.80 -0.48
CA SER A 152 -1.61 12.09 -1.03
C SER A 152 -0.88 12.92 0.02
N ALA A 153 -1.42 12.99 1.24
CA ALA A 153 -0.77 13.67 2.36
C ALA A 153 0.58 13.02 2.73
N GLU A 154 0.64 11.69 2.75
CA GLU A 154 1.88 10.94 2.99
C GLU A 154 2.92 11.18 1.89
N LEU A 155 2.50 11.07 0.62
CA LEU A 155 3.36 11.27 -0.54
C LEU A 155 3.83 12.71 -0.71
N HIS A 156 3.12 13.69 -0.17
CA HIS A 156 3.56 15.08 -0.24
C HIS A 156 4.86 15.32 0.55
N HIS A 157 5.02 14.65 1.68
CA HIS A 157 6.20 14.76 2.54
C HIS A 157 7.18 13.59 2.43
N ALA A 158 6.78 12.46 1.82
CA ALA A 158 7.64 11.30 1.63
C ALA A 158 8.97 11.60 0.88
N PRO A 159 9.00 12.43 -0.19
CA PRO A 159 10.24 12.71 -0.93
C PRO A 159 11.20 13.56 -0.11
N THR A 160 10.69 14.61 0.55
CA THR A 160 11.51 15.53 1.34
C THR A 160 12.12 14.81 2.54
N THR A 161 11.32 13.99 3.24
CA THR A 161 11.80 13.14 4.33
C THR A 161 12.80 12.09 3.84
N SER A 162 12.55 11.44 2.69
CA SER A 162 13.46 10.44 2.12
C SER A 162 14.80 11.03 1.71
N VAL A 163 14.81 12.21 1.09
CA VAL A 163 16.02 12.94 0.72
C VAL A 163 16.79 13.38 1.95
N LEU A 164 16.11 13.93 2.97
CA LEU A 164 16.76 14.34 4.21
C LEU A 164 17.40 13.13 4.93
N ALA A 165 16.67 12.02 5.04
CA ALA A 165 17.18 10.78 5.60
C ALA A 165 18.40 10.27 4.83
N LEU A 166 18.36 10.29 3.50
CA LEU A 166 19.48 9.89 2.65
C LEU A 166 20.71 10.79 2.85
N LEU A 167 20.52 12.11 2.95
CA LEU A 167 21.62 13.06 3.22
C LEU A 167 22.24 12.82 4.60
N CYS A 168 21.42 12.62 5.63
CA CYS A 168 21.90 12.30 6.98
C CYS A 168 22.70 10.99 7.00
N LEU A 169 22.16 9.91 6.41
CA LEU A 169 22.83 8.62 6.33
C LEU A 169 24.13 8.69 5.52
N THR A 170 24.11 9.40 4.37
CA THR A 170 25.31 9.59 3.54
C THR A 170 26.40 10.32 4.31
N THR A 171 26.04 11.37 5.05
CA THR A 171 27.00 12.14 5.85
C THR A 171 27.56 11.31 7.00
N ALA A 172 26.70 10.57 7.71
CA ALA A 172 27.12 9.67 8.80
C ALA A 172 28.03 8.55 8.28
N PHE A 173 27.66 7.91 7.18
CA PHE A 173 28.44 6.86 6.55
C PHE A 173 29.80 7.36 6.05
N ALA A 174 29.84 8.51 5.39
CA ALA A 174 31.09 9.13 4.95
C ALA A 174 32.03 9.46 6.12
N ARG A 175 31.50 10.02 7.22
CA ARG A 175 32.27 10.28 8.44
C ARG A 175 32.78 9.00 9.09
N PHE A 176 31.96 7.96 9.15
CA PHE A 176 32.33 6.65 9.68
C PHE A 176 33.47 6.04 8.85
N VAL A 177 33.33 5.99 7.52
CA VAL A 177 34.37 5.49 6.62
C VAL A 177 35.66 6.30 6.74
N ALA A 178 35.58 7.63 6.83
CA ALA A 178 36.74 8.48 7.03
C ALA A 178 37.46 8.19 8.36
N ARG A 179 36.71 7.99 9.45
CA ARG A 179 37.27 7.57 10.76
C ARG A 179 37.94 6.20 10.66
N CYS A 180 37.30 5.20 10.03
CA CYS A 180 37.89 3.89 9.82
C CYS A 180 39.17 3.94 8.98
N ARG A 181 39.23 4.78 7.94
CA ARG A 181 40.43 4.98 7.12
C ARG A 181 41.58 5.60 7.93
N ARG A 182 41.30 6.60 8.77
CA ARG A 182 42.31 7.18 9.67
C ARG A 182 42.83 6.16 10.69
N LEU A 183 41.94 5.34 11.26
CA LEU A 183 42.35 4.29 12.20
C LEU A 183 43.23 3.22 11.55
N ARG A 184 42.97 2.87 10.28
CA ARG A 184 43.82 1.95 9.50
C ARG A 184 45.23 2.48 9.22
N GLN A 185 45.44 3.79 9.26
CA GLN A 185 46.77 4.39 9.07
C GLN A 185 47.64 4.25 10.32
N ASN A 186 47.03 4.05 11.49
CA ASN A 186 47.75 3.67 12.69
C ASN A 186 47.97 2.14 12.69
N PRO A 187 49.06 1.62 13.27
CA PRO A 187 49.40 0.18 13.27
C PRO A 187 48.41 -0.72 14.04
N GLY A 188 47.23 -0.22 14.42
CA GLY A 188 46.17 -1.00 15.06
C GLY A 188 45.28 -1.70 14.03
N ALA A 189 45.01 -2.99 14.26
CA ALA A 189 44.00 -3.72 13.49
C ALA A 189 42.60 -3.12 13.72
N VAL A 190 41.83 -2.93 12.65
CA VAL A 190 40.42 -2.52 12.77
C VAL A 190 39.64 -3.63 13.46
N HIS A 191 38.97 -3.30 14.55
CA HIS A 191 38.15 -4.24 15.31
C HIS A 191 37.05 -4.87 14.44
N SER A 192 36.82 -6.18 14.55
CA SER A 192 35.84 -6.91 13.73
C SER A 192 34.43 -6.30 13.81
N MET A 193 34.04 -5.80 14.99
CA MET A 193 32.75 -5.09 15.17
C MET A 193 32.62 -3.85 14.28
N ALA A 194 33.71 -3.10 14.06
CA ALA A 194 33.66 -1.92 13.20
C ALA A 194 33.38 -2.31 11.74
N SER A 195 33.88 -3.46 11.29
CA SER A 195 33.55 -3.99 9.95
C SER A 195 32.09 -4.41 9.84
N VAL A 196 31.53 -5.09 10.85
CA VAL A 196 30.11 -5.48 10.86
C VAL A 196 29.22 -4.23 10.90
N GLN A 197 29.58 -3.22 11.70
CA GLN A 197 28.87 -1.93 11.72
C GLN A 197 28.90 -1.23 10.36
N ALA A 198 30.05 -1.27 9.66
CA ALA A 198 30.19 -0.72 8.31
C ALA A 198 29.21 -1.38 7.33
N VAL A 199 29.09 -2.72 7.40
CA VAL A 199 28.17 -3.50 6.57
C VAL A 199 26.72 -3.15 6.90
N ALA A 200 26.37 -3.06 8.19
CA ALA A 200 25.02 -2.68 8.62
C ALA A 200 24.63 -1.29 8.12
N MET A 201 25.51 -0.29 8.25
CA MET A 201 25.29 1.06 7.71
C MET A 201 25.18 1.07 6.19
N ALA A 202 25.98 0.27 5.49
CA ALA A 202 25.92 0.16 4.03
C ALA A 202 24.57 -0.42 3.57
N LEU A 203 24.08 -1.48 4.23
CA LEU A 203 22.77 -2.07 3.93
C LEU A 203 21.63 -1.07 4.15
N GLN A 204 21.66 -0.33 5.26
CA GLN A 204 20.68 0.72 5.54
C GLN A 204 20.73 1.86 4.52
N TRP A 205 21.93 2.27 4.10
CA TRP A 205 22.10 3.29 3.07
C TRP A 205 21.55 2.82 1.72
N ILE A 206 21.86 1.59 1.29
CA ILE A 206 21.31 1.00 0.05
C ILE A 206 19.78 0.93 0.12
N ALA A 207 19.23 0.46 1.24
CA ALA A 207 17.78 0.44 1.47
C ALA A 207 17.16 1.83 1.30
N GLN A 208 17.76 2.87 1.90
CA GLN A 208 17.25 4.25 1.79
C GLN A 208 17.35 4.81 0.37
N VAL A 209 18.41 4.49 -0.38
CA VAL A 209 18.53 4.87 -1.79
C VAL A 209 17.42 4.23 -2.62
N LEU A 210 17.18 2.91 -2.44
CA LEU A 210 16.12 2.19 -3.13
C LEU A 210 14.73 2.72 -2.76
N GLN A 211 14.50 3.05 -1.49
CA GLN A 211 13.24 3.64 -1.04
C GLN A 211 13.02 5.03 -1.65
N THR A 212 14.05 5.89 -1.64
CA THR A 212 13.99 7.22 -2.27
C THR A 212 13.70 7.10 -3.77
N LEU A 213 14.36 6.16 -4.44
CA LEU A 213 14.12 5.89 -5.86
C LEU A 213 12.69 5.38 -6.09
N HIS A 214 12.21 4.46 -5.26
CA HIS A 214 10.85 3.93 -5.35
C HIS A 214 9.82 5.06 -5.21
N VAL A 215 9.95 5.93 -4.22
CA VAL A 215 9.07 7.11 -4.02
C VAL A 215 9.17 8.07 -5.20
N TRP A 216 10.37 8.34 -5.71
CA TRP A 216 10.56 9.23 -6.86
C TRP A 216 9.90 8.70 -8.14
N VAL A 217 10.12 7.41 -8.44
CA VAL A 217 9.51 6.74 -9.59
C VAL A 217 7.99 6.69 -9.42
N HIS A 218 7.50 6.47 -8.20
CA HIS A 218 6.08 6.51 -7.89
C HIS A 218 5.47 7.89 -8.15
N LEU A 219 6.17 8.98 -7.82
CA LEU A 219 5.68 10.34 -8.11
C LEU A 219 5.63 10.67 -9.60
N VAL A 220 6.63 10.26 -10.37
CA VAL A 220 6.71 10.61 -11.80
C VAL A 220 5.78 9.74 -12.64
N GLY A 221 5.64 8.46 -12.31
CA GLY A 221 4.92 7.49 -13.13
C GLY A 221 3.64 6.93 -12.52
N GLY A 222 3.29 7.27 -11.27
CA GLY A 222 2.24 6.61 -10.48
C GLY A 222 2.56 5.15 -10.11
N LEU A 223 3.54 4.55 -10.78
CA LEU A 223 4.01 3.18 -10.59
C LEU A 223 5.22 3.21 -9.68
N GLY A 224 5.10 2.67 -8.47
CA GLY A 224 6.29 2.39 -7.67
C GLY A 224 7.18 1.38 -8.41
N ALA A 225 8.49 1.47 -8.25
CA ALA A 225 9.40 0.43 -8.72
C ALA A 225 9.14 -0.84 -7.89
N GLY A 226 8.29 -1.74 -8.40
CA GLY A 226 7.69 -2.83 -7.61
C GLY A 226 8.70 -3.70 -6.88
N ASN A 227 9.78 -4.10 -7.55
CA ASN A 227 10.84 -4.89 -6.90
C ASN A 227 11.75 -4.05 -6.00
N ALA A 228 11.91 -2.75 -6.28
CA ALA A 228 12.81 -1.89 -5.51
C ALA A 228 12.32 -1.71 -4.06
N GLY A 229 10.99 -1.61 -3.85
CA GLY A 229 10.40 -1.54 -2.51
C GLY A 229 10.67 -2.81 -1.71
N ASN A 230 10.38 -3.98 -2.28
CA ASN A 230 10.63 -5.27 -1.63
C ASN A 230 12.12 -5.48 -1.29
N VAL A 231 13.02 -5.13 -2.23
CA VAL A 231 14.48 -5.26 -2.00
C VAL A 231 14.96 -4.25 -0.94
N ALA A 232 14.42 -3.03 -0.94
CA ALA A 232 14.73 -2.04 0.09
C ALA A 232 14.35 -2.55 1.49
N GLU A 233 13.16 -3.15 1.62
CA GLU A 233 12.68 -3.73 2.86
C GLU A 233 13.59 -4.86 3.37
N VAL A 234 13.99 -5.78 2.50
CA VAL A 234 14.94 -6.86 2.84
C VAL A 234 16.26 -6.30 3.35
N PHE A 235 16.86 -5.33 2.64
CA PHE A 235 18.12 -4.71 3.09
C PHE A 235 17.96 -3.96 4.42
N SER A 236 16.83 -3.29 4.62
CA SER A 236 16.51 -2.60 5.88
C SER A 236 16.44 -3.60 7.05
N MET A 237 15.70 -4.70 6.89
CA MET A 237 15.57 -5.76 7.89
C MET A 237 16.92 -6.41 8.22
N MET A 238 17.73 -6.72 7.20
CA MET A 238 19.08 -7.24 7.40
C MET A 238 19.98 -6.27 8.17
N GLY A 239 19.94 -4.97 7.83
CA GLY A 239 20.67 -3.92 8.55
C GLY A 239 20.22 -3.81 10.02
N GLN A 240 18.92 -3.88 10.29
CA GLN A 240 18.36 -3.87 11.65
C GLN A 240 18.78 -5.12 12.46
N ALA A 241 18.76 -6.30 11.85
CA ALA A 241 19.20 -7.54 12.49
C ALA A 241 20.69 -7.48 12.89
N LEU A 242 21.55 -6.98 12.00
CA LEU A 242 22.98 -6.79 12.29
C LEU A 242 23.22 -5.77 13.41
N ASN A 243 22.56 -4.61 13.37
CA ASN A 243 22.67 -3.60 14.42
C ASN A 243 22.19 -4.15 15.78
N SER A 244 21.09 -4.89 15.80
CA SER A 244 20.58 -5.53 17.03
C SER A 244 21.57 -6.54 17.59
N THR A 245 22.16 -7.37 16.72
CA THR A 245 23.19 -8.35 17.11
C THR A 245 24.43 -7.65 17.66
N LEU A 246 24.86 -6.54 17.06
CA LEU A 246 25.98 -5.74 17.55
C LEU A 246 25.69 -5.11 18.92
N LEU A 247 24.50 -4.57 19.14
CA LEU A 247 24.11 -4.03 20.44
C LEU A 247 24.11 -5.10 21.53
N ILE A 248 23.63 -6.31 21.23
CA ILE A 248 23.70 -7.45 22.15
C ILE A 248 25.15 -7.82 22.44
N ALA A 249 26.00 -7.91 21.41
CA ALA A 249 27.42 -8.22 21.57
C ALA A 249 28.12 -7.18 22.45
N VAL A 250 27.86 -5.89 22.24
CA VAL A 250 28.40 -4.80 23.07
C VAL A 250 27.90 -4.92 24.51
N ALA A 251 26.61 -5.21 24.73
CA ALA A 251 26.04 -5.40 26.07
C ALA A 251 26.64 -6.60 26.80
N GLN A 252 27.03 -7.65 26.08
CA GLN A 252 27.74 -8.82 26.64
C GLN A 252 29.22 -8.55 26.94
N GLY A 253 29.72 -7.33 26.72
CA GLY A 253 31.11 -6.97 26.98
C GLY A 253 32.10 -7.59 26.00
N SER A 254 31.66 -8.01 24.82
CA SER A 254 32.56 -8.60 23.81
C SER A 254 33.58 -7.61 23.23
N SER A 255 33.46 -6.31 23.55
CA SER A 255 34.48 -5.29 23.28
C SER A 255 35.64 -5.29 24.29
N LEU A 256 35.53 -6.00 25.42
CA LEU A 256 36.54 -6.06 26.49
C LEU A 256 37.45 -7.30 26.40
N ARG A 257 37.34 -8.10 25.33
CA ARG A 257 38.15 -9.33 25.18
C ARG A 257 39.50 -9.04 24.53
N THR A 258 40.27 -8.12 25.11
CA THR A 258 41.72 -8.07 24.89
C THR A 258 42.35 -9.24 25.63
N LYS A 259 43.39 -9.84 25.04
CA LYS A 259 44.14 -10.95 25.62
C LYS A 259 44.47 -10.63 27.08
N ALA A 260 44.23 -11.59 27.97
CA ALA A 260 44.27 -11.45 29.43
C ALA A 260 45.60 -10.99 30.06
N ASP A 261 46.59 -10.57 29.26
CA ASP A 261 47.92 -10.16 29.72
C ASP A 261 48.22 -8.66 29.54
N GLU A 262 47.39 -7.89 28.84
CA GLU A 262 47.60 -6.43 28.71
C GLU A 262 46.24 -5.72 28.52
N VAL A 263 45.71 -5.16 29.61
CA VAL A 263 44.44 -4.41 29.60
C VAL A 263 44.72 -3.00 29.09
N ASP A 264 44.80 -2.86 27.77
CA ASP A 264 44.74 -1.54 27.13
C ASP A 264 43.27 -1.06 27.15
N LEU A 265 43.04 0.04 27.87
CA LEU A 265 41.73 0.65 28.03
C LEU A 265 41.28 1.29 26.70
N VAL A 266 40.49 0.56 25.91
CA VAL A 266 39.99 1.07 24.63
C VAL A 266 38.91 2.12 24.88
N ARG A 267 39.18 3.38 24.51
CA ARG A 267 38.16 4.43 24.51
C ARG A 267 37.11 4.15 23.44
N PRO A 268 35.80 4.10 23.79
CA PRO A 268 34.76 3.94 22.79
C PRO A 268 34.75 5.12 21.82
N ILE A 269 34.67 4.80 20.52
CA ILE A 269 34.53 5.78 19.46
C ILE A 269 33.05 6.11 19.35
N PHE A 270 32.63 7.17 20.06
CA PHE A 270 31.36 7.83 19.82
C PHE A 270 31.53 8.92 18.74
#